data_AF-A0AAW7Z3L6-F1
#
_entry.id   AF-A0AAW7Z3L6-F1
#
_cell.length_a   1.000
_cell.length_b   1.000
_cell.length_c   1.000
_cell.angle_alpha   90.00
_cell.angle_beta   90.00
_cell.angle_gamma   90.00
#
_symmetry.space_group_name_H-M   'P 1'
#
loop_
_entity.id
_entity.type
_entity.pdbx_description
1 polymer ?
#
loop_
_entity_poly.entity_id
_entity_poly.type
_entity_poly.pdbx_seq_one_letter_code
_entity_poly.pdbx_strand_id
1 'polypeptide(L)'
;MLGKVLFDVQHLYYLPQYIPVARTLLKAGVLCEFVLHQELGLDALKQEVIEKEGFQFQFISNKDETLSLYSKSNADWIVFGNRPYFNAEQKKHITSRLALMLHGIGPKACYYDVSEFPFDVRFVEGESRLERLKEMYPDRHFINSGYAKLDPIFNETEQLIDLSALGLDSIKPTVLYAPTFFPSSIECFPPHWPETLSNVNIIVKPHFFSLTKPKYKSQKQRVEAWGRYENVYLANAKDFDLLPFMQIADIMLSDASSAIFEFASIDRPIVWCDFFHTRWNYSGLFNFRLKKRLDPDIALFNQISHRASNAFQANMLIVECLKQPMELSVNRKKITQEMVGITDGQCSNRIAEYLTTQ
;
A
#
# COMPACT_ATOMS: atom_id res chain seq x y z
N MET A 1 -24.08 -4.24 -22.68
CA MET A 1 -23.17 -3.99 -21.54
C MET A 1 -23.51 -4.99 -20.45
N LEU A 2 -22.50 -5.63 -19.86
CA LEU A 2 -22.65 -6.71 -18.87
C LEU A 2 -22.75 -6.20 -17.42
N GLY A 3 -22.89 -4.88 -17.23
CA GLY A 3 -23.06 -4.22 -15.94
C GLY A 3 -22.27 -2.90 -15.86
N LYS A 4 -22.38 -2.20 -14.72
CA LYS A 4 -21.63 -1.00 -14.36
C LYS A 4 -21.07 -1.10 -12.94
N VAL A 5 -19.78 -0.82 -12.78
CA VAL A 5 -19.08 -0.81 -11.49
C VAL A 5 -18.45 0.57 -11.25
N LEU A 6 -18.69 1.13 -10.06
CA LEU A 6 -18.02 2.34 -9.59
C LEU A 6 -16.87 2.01 -8.64
N PHE A 7 -15.78 2.74 -8.72
CA PHE A 7 -14.66 2.67 -7.77
C PHE A 7 -14.54 3.97 -6.97
N ASP A 8 -14.73 3.92 -5.64
CA ASP A 8 -14.66 5.06 -4.72
C ASP A 8 -13.20 5.39 -4.33
N VAL A 9 -12.64 6.44 -4.93
CA VAL A 9 -11.22 6.83 -4.77
C VAL A 9 -11.08 7.99 -3.79
N GLN A 10 -11.13 7.69 -2.50
CA GLN A 10 -10.86 8.69 -1.45
C GLN A 10 -9.41 9.18 -1.51
N HIS A 11 -8.47 8.28 -1.79
CA HIS A 11 -7.04 8.58 -1.83
C HIS A 11 -6.38 8.05 -3.10
N LEU A 12 -5.38 8.78 -3.61
CA LEU A 12 -4.63 8.41 -4.83
C LEU A 12 -4.04 6.99 -4.74
N TYR A 13 -3.59 6.59 -3.55
CA TYR A 13 -2.95 5.29 -3.31
C TYR A 13 -3.93 4.10 -3.33
N TYR A 14 -5.24 4.31 -3.54
CA TYR A 14 -6.20 3.23 -3.81
C TYR A 14 -6.11 2.74 -5.27
N LEU A 15 -5.69 3.61 -6.20
CA LEU A 15 -5.66 3.31 -7.63
C LEU A 15 -4.86 2.04 -8.00
N PRO A 16 -3.67 1.77 -7.42
CA PRO A 16 -2.92 0.55 -7.74
C PRO A 16 -3.67 -0.75 -7.47
N GLN A 17 -4.61 -0.75 -6.52
CA GLN A 17 -5.43 -1.92 -6.21
C GLN A 17 -6.66 -2.03 -7.12
N TYR A 18 -7.20 -0.90 -7.58
CA TYR A 18 -8.42 -0.87 -8.40
C TYR A 18 -8.17 -1.07 -9.89
N ILE A 19 -7.11 -0.46 -10.42
CA ILE A 19 -6.83 -0.46 -11.86
C ILE A 19 -6.72 -1.89 -12.43
N PRO A 20 -6.02 -2.86 -11.78
CA PRO A 20 -5.98 -4.24 -12.26
C PRO A 20 -7.37 -4.89 -12.38
N VAL A 21 -8.24 -4.66 -11.39
CA VAL A 21 -9.62 -5.17 -11.38
C VAL A 21 -10.48 -4.47 -12.44
N ALA A 22 -10.40 -3.14 -12.55
CA ALA A 22 -11.14 -2.36 -13.54
C ALA A 22 -10.77 -2.75 -14.98
N ARG A 23 -9.47 -2.99 -15.26
CA ARG A 23 -9.00 -3.50 -16.56
C ARG A 23 -9.60 -4.87 -16.87
N THR A 24 -9.70 -5.73 -15.87
CA THR A 24 -10.26 -7.08 -16.02
C THR A 24 -11.76 -7.05 -16.27
N LEU A 25 -12.50 -6.23 -15.52
CA LEU A 25 -13.94 -5.97 -15.72
C LEU A 25 -14.23 -5.38 -17.11
N LEU A 26 -13.41 -4.42 -17.56
CA LEU A 26 -13.56 -3.82 -18.88
C LEU A 26 -13.38 -4.86 -20.00
N LYS A 27 -12.39 -5.75 -19.88
CA LYS A 27 -12.21 -6.89 -20.81
C LYS A 27 -13.41 -7.82 -20.81
N ALA A 28 -14.11 -7.96 -19.68
CA ALA A 28 -15.35 -8.70 -19.55
C ALA A 28 -16.61 -7.92 -20.00
N GLY A 29 -16.48 -6.72 -20.58
CA GLY A 29 -17.61 -5.95 -21.12
C GLY A 29 -18.44 -5.20 -20.07
N VAL A 30 -17.89 -5.01 -18.86
CA VAL A 30 -18.47 -4.20 -17.78
C VAL A 30 -17.98 -2.76 -17.90
N LEU A 31 -18.88 -1.80 -17.73
CA LEU A 31 -18.52 -0.39 -17.67
C LEU A 31 -17.89 -0.06 -16.30
N CYS A 32 -16.68 0.49 -16.29
CA CYS A 32 -16.02 0.95 -15.08
C CYS A 32 -15.90 2.47 -15.07
N GLU A 33 -16.27 3.07 -13.94
CA GLU A 33 -16.17 4.52 -13.71
C GLU A 33 -15.60 4.80 -12.32
N PHE A 34 -14.76 5.81 -12.19
CA PHE A 34 -14.06 6.16 -10.95
C PHE A 34 -14.67 7.40 -10.30
N VAL A 35 -14.93 7.34 -9.00
CA VAL A 35 -15.40 8.48 -8.22
C VAL A 35 -14.23 9.06 -7.46
N LEU A 36 -13.69 10.18 -7.95
CA LEU A 36 -12.48 10.81 -7.43
C LEU A 36 -12.85 11.85 -6.37
N HIS A 37 -12.42 11.63 -5.14
CA HIS A 37 -12.61 12.62 -4.07
C HIS A 37 -11.49 13.63 -4.05
N GLN A 38 -11.82 14.87 -3.68
CA GLN A 38 -10.84 15.92 -3.49
C GLN A 38 -9.78 15.54 -2.44
N GLU A 39 -8.53 15.65 -2.85
CA GLU A 39 -7.34 15.45 -2.05
C GLU A 39 -6.31 16.52 -2.42
N LEU A 40 -6.18 17.53 -1.55
CA LEU A 40 -5.38 18.73 -1.80
C LEU A 40 -3.97 18.38 -2.32
N GLY A 41 -3.68 18.83 -3.54
CA GLY A 41 -2.38 18.65 -4.22
C GLY A 41 -2.25 17.35 -5.01
N LEU A 42 -3.28 16.50 -5.05
CA LEU A 42 -3.28 15.22 -5.78
C LEU A 42 -4.42 15.08 -6.80
N ASP A 43 -5.38 16.00 -6.83
CA ASP A 43 -6.56 15.94 -7.71
C ASP A 43 -6.19 15.78 -9.20
N ALA A 44 -5.32 16.67 -9.70
CA ALA A 44 -4.87 16.62 -11.09
C ALA A 44 -4.14 15.31 -11.43
N LEU A 45 -3.38 14.76 -10.46
CA LEU A 45 -2.67 13.50 -10.65
C LEU A 45 -3.64 12.31 -10.66
N LYS A 46 -4.67 12.28 -9.80
CA LYS A 46 -5.73 11.26 -9.86
C LYS A 46 -6.39 11.25 -11.24
N GLN A 47 -6.72 12.44 -11.75
CA GLN A 47 -7.31 12.61 -13.09
C GLN A 47 -6.36 12.11 -14.18
N GLU A 48 -5.10 12.56 -14.19
CA GLU A 48 -4.08 12.14 -15.18
C GLU A 48 -3.93 10.61 -15.24
N VAL A 49 -3.92 9.95 -14.08
CA VAL A 49 -3.82 8.48 -14.01
C VAL A 49 -5.04 7.81 -14.63
N ILE A 50 -6.25 8.23 -14.27
CA ILE A 50 -7.48 7.62 -14.77
C ILE A 50 -7.68 7.87 -16.28
N GLU A 51 -7.37 9.07 -16.75
CA GLU A 51 -7.41 9.40 -18.18
C GLU A 51 -6.41 8.57 -18.98
N LYS A 52 -5.19 8.38 -18.47
CA LYS A 52 -4.17 7.51 -19.09
C LYS A 52 -4.64 6.06 -19.20
N GLU A 53 -5.40 5.57 -18.22
CA GLU A 53 -6.02 4.24 -18.25
C GLU A 53 -7.25 4.15 -19.17
N GLY A 54 -7.77 5.29 -19.65
CA GLY A 54 -8.94 5.35 -20.53
C GLY A 54 -10.28 5.11 -19.83
N PHE A 55 -10.35 5.27 -18.50
CA PHE A 55 -11.60 5.11 -17.75
C PHE A 55 -12.36 6.43 -17.59
N GLN A 56 -13.68 6.33 -17.43
CA GLN A 56 -14.52 7.48 -17.07
C GLN A 56 -14.36 7.80 -15.58
N PHE A 57 -14.55 9.07 -15.22
CA PHE A 57 -14.57 9.48 -13.82
C PHE A 57 -15.54 10.63 -13.54
N GLN A 58 -15.92 10.73 -12.27
CA GLN A 58 -16.63 11.86 -11.70
C GLN A 58 -15.84 12.39 -10.51
N PHE A 59 -15.85 13.70 -10.33
CA PHE A 59 -15.15 14.34 -9.23
C PHE A 59 -16.13 14.77 -8.13
N ILE A 60 -15.80 14.47 -6.88
CA ILE A 60 -16.55 14.90 -5.70
C ILE A 60 -15.67 15.84 -4.87
N SER A 61 -16.11 17.09 -4.77
CA SER A 61 -15.42 18.11 -3.96
C SER A 61 -15.83 18.06 -2.49
N ASN A 62 -17.07 17.67 -2.22
CA ASN A 62 -17.61 17.57 -0.86
C ASN A 62 -18.05 16.14 -0.55
N LYS A 63 -17.40 15.53 0.44
CA LYS A 63 -17.73 14.17 0.91
C LYS A 63 -19.19 14.00 1.33
N ASP A 64 -19.89 15.06 1.71
CA ASP A 64 -21.30 14.97 2.11
C ASP A 64 -22.23 14.70 0.92
N GLU A 65 -21.76 14.91 -0.32
CA GLU A 65 -22.51 14.64 -1.54
C GLU A 65 -22.49 13.16 -1.95
N THR A 66 -21.62 12.34 -1.34
CA THR A 66 -21.37 10.96 -1.77
C THR A 66 -22.61 10.09 -1.67
N LEU A 67 -23.40 10.28 -0.60
CA LEU A 67 -24.66 9.53 -0.44
C LEU A 67 -25.64 9.87 -1.56
N SER A 68 -25.81 11.15 -1.88
CA SER A 68 -26.71 11.60 -2.95
C SER A 68 -26.29 11.07 -4.32
N LEU A 69 -24.98 11.05 -4.59
CA LEU A 69 -24.42 10.49 -5.82
C LEU A 69 -24.68 8.99 -5.94
N TYR A 70 -24.37 8.21 -4.90
CA TYR A 70 -24.56 6.76 -4.92
C TYR A 70 -26.03 6.35 -4.89
N SER A 71 -26.89 7.06 -4.18
CA SER A 71 -28.35 6.82 -4.18
C SER A 71 -29.02 7.06 -5.53
N LYS A 72 -28.40 7.84 -6.44
CA LYS A 72 -28.91 8.10 -7.80
C LYS A 72 -28.19 7.29 -8.87
N SER A 73 -27.16 6.52 -8.48
CA SER A 73 -26.39 5.71 -9.41
C SER A 73 -27.20 4.53 -9.93
N ASN A 74 -26.99 4.18 -11.20
CA ASN A 74 -27.49 2.95 -11.81
C ASN A 74 -26.43 1.85 -11.87
N ALA A 75 -25.35 1.96 -11.08
CA ALA A 75 -24.31 0.94 -11.00
C ALA A 75 -24.81 -0.31 -10.27
N ASP A 76 -24.35 -1.47 -10.71
CA ASP A 76 -24.64 -2.74 -10.04
C ASP A 76 -23.81 -2.84 -8.74
N TRP A 77 -22.55 -2.40 -8.80
CA TRP A 77 -21.61 -2.41 -7.69
C TRP A 77 -20.91 -1.07 -7.49
N ILE A 78 -20.61 -0.76 -6.23
CA ILE A 78 -19.69 0.31 -5.82
C ILE A 78 -18.61 -0.31 -4.94
N VAL A 79 -17.36 -0.19 -5.37
CA VAL A 79 -16.18 -0.74 -4.71
C VAL A 79 -15.52 0.34 -3.87
N PHE A 80 -15.31 0.06 -2.59
CA PHE A 80 -14.71 0.97 -1.62
C PHE A 80 -13.34 0.50 -1.14
N GLY A 81 -12.50 1.47 -0.77
CA GLY A 81 -11.12 1.27 -0.33
C GLY A 81 -10.96 1.37 1.18
N ASN A 82 -12.02 1.86 1.84
CA ASN A 82 -12.17 2.03 3.27
C ASN A 82 -13.67 2.24 3.56
N ARG A 83 -14.04 2.55 4.81
CA ARG A 83 -15.41 2.91 5.15
C ARG A 83 -15.88 4.10 4.28
N PRO A 84 -17.14 4.08 3.79
CA PRO A 84 -17.73 5.24 3.15
C PRO A 84 -17.98 6.37 4.15
N TYR A 85 -18.31 7.56 3.63
CA TYR A 85 -18.65 8.73 4.46
C TYR A 85 -20.10 8.75 4.98
N PHE A 86 -20.86 7.67 4.74
CA PHE A 86 -22.23 7.48 5.23
C PHE A 86 -22.32 6.23 6.11
N ASN A 87 -23.36 6.18 6.96
CA ASN A 87 -23.55 5.09 7.92
C ASN A 87 -24.44 3.96 7.38
N ALA A 88 -24.61 2.90 8.18
CA ALA A 88 -25.39 1.71 7.81
C ALA A 88 -26.88 2.00 7.56
N GLU A 89 -27.48 2.97 8.25
CA GLU A 89 -28.86 3.37 8.01
C GLU A 89 -28.99 4.09 6.67
N GLN A 90 -28.04 4.97 6.36
CA GLN A 90 -27.98 5.67 5.08
C GLN A 90 -27.72 4.73 3.90
N LYS A 91 -26.95 3.64 4.10
CA LYS A 91 -26.74 2.59 3.08
C LYS A 91 -28.06 2.09 2.50
N LYS A 92 -29.14 2.02 3.30
CA LYS A 92 -30.47 1.52 2.86
C LYS A 92 -31.09 2.34 1.71
N HIS A 93 -30.59 3.55 1.47
CA HIS A 93 -31.00 4.42 0.37
C HIS A 93 -30.17 4.23 -0.91
N ILE A 94 -29.22 3.30 -0.93
CA ILE A 94 -28.39 2.98 -2.09
C ILE A 94 -28.86 1.62 -2.63
N THR A 95 -29.18 1.59 -3.93
CA THR A 95 -29.64 0.39 -4.63
C THR A 95 -28.48 -0.50 -5.08
N SER A 96 -27.34 0.10 -5.44
CA SER A 96 -26.10 -0.62 -5.78
C SER A 96 -25.61 -1.46 -4.60
N ARG A 97 -25.05 -2.64 -4.90
CA ARG A 97 -24.36 -3.44 -3.89
C ARG A 97 -23.00 -2.83 -3.59
N LEU A 98 -22.55 -2.91 -2.35
CA LEU A 98 -21.30 -2.31 -1.89
C LEU A 98 -20.26 -3.40 -1.64
N ALA A 99 -19.14 -3.31 -2.34
CA ALA A 99 -17.99 -4.18 -2.15
C ALA A 99 -16.86 -3.44 -1.42
N LEU A 100 -16.10 -4.15 -0.59
CA LEU A 100 -14.89 -3.63 0.04
C LEU A 100 -13.65 -4.35 -0.52
N MET A 101 -12.73 -3.56 -1.07
CA MET A 101 -11.34 -3.92 -1.34
C MET A 101 -10.48 -3.01 -0.46
N LEU A 102 -10.24 -3.43 0.80
CA LEU A 102 -9.61 -2.56 1.78
C LEU A 102 -8.18 -2.19 1.37
N HIS A 103 -7.85 -0.91 1.41
CA HIS A 103 -6.49 -0.47 1.18
C HIS A 103 -5.58 -0.79 2.36
N GLY A 104 -4.43 -1.35 2.02
CA GLY A 104 -3.34 -1.60 2.95
C GLY A 104 -3.49 -2.94 3.64
N ILE A 105 -2.35 -3.63 3.76
CA ILE A 105 -2.28 -4.95 4.37
C ILE A 105 -1.50 -4.87 5.70
N GLY A 106 -2.06 -5.41 6.77
CA GLY A 106 -1.33 -5.50 8.03
C GLY A 106 -2.20 -6.03 9.19
N PRO A 107 -1.59 -6.33 10.34
CA PRO A 107 -2.30 -6.93 11.48
C PRO A 107 -3.01 -5.91 12.38
N LYS A 108 -3.00 -4.62 12.00
CA LYS A 108 -3.56 -3.52 12.80
C LYS A 108 -5.05 -3.69 13.04
N ALA A 109 -5.52 -3.40 14.26
CA ALA A 109 -6.93 -3.51 14.63
C ALA A 109 -7.87 -2.76 13.66
N CYS A 110 -7.46 -1.56 13.22
CA CYS A 110 -8.24 -0.73 12.29
C CYS A 110 -8.53 -1.42 10.95
N TYR A 111 -7.77 -2.45 10.55
CA TYR A 111 -8.06 -3.24 9.35
C TYR A 111 -9.35 -4.08 9.51
N TYR A 112 -9.57 -4.61 10.71
CA TYR A 112 -10.73 -5.45 11.02
C TYR A 112 -11.98 -4.61 11.25
N ASP A 113 -11.82 -3.49 11.98
CA ASP A 113 -12.93 -2.61 12.34
C ASP A 113 -13.71 -2.14 11.10
N VAL A 114 -13.08 -1.98 9.92
CA VAL A 114 -13.79 -1.56 8.68
C VAL A 114 -15.03 -2.40 8.38
N SER A 115 -15.05 -3.68 8.75
CA SER A 115 -16.19 -4.60 8.56
C SER A 115 -17.37 -4.38 9.52
N GLU A 116 -17.26 -3.46 10.50
CA GLU A 116 -18.43 -2.96 11.24
C GLU A 116 -19.47 -2.38 10.27
N PHE A 117 -19.01 -1.67 9.23
CA PHE A 117 -19.87 -1.20 8.16
C PHE A 117 -20.37 -2.40 7.33
N PRO A 118 -21.68 -2.51 7.07
CA PRO A 118 -22.27 -3.68 6.41
C PRO A 118 -22.07 -3.65 4.89
N PHE A 119 -20.86 -3.95 4.40
CA PHE A 119 -20.66 -4.23 2.97
C PHE A 119 -21.40 -5.51 2.56
N ASP A 120 -21.85 -5.57 1.31
CA ASP A 120 -22.51 -6.77 0.75
C ASP A 120 -21.47 -7.87 0.46
N VAL A 121 -20.23 -7.48 0.14
CA VAL A 121 -19.06 -8.39 0.11
C VAL A 121 -17.81 -7.65 0.55
N ARG A 122 -16.89 -8.34 1.21
CA ARG A 122 -15.50 -7.91 1.37
C ARG A 122 -14.56 -8.93 0.74
N PHE A 123 -13.71 -8.46 -0.15
CA PHE A 123 -12.58 -9.19 -0.70
C PHE A 123 -11.43 -9.12 0.29
N VAL A 124 -10.89 -10.28 0.67
CA VAL A 124 -9.93 -10.42 1.77
C VAL A 124 -8.61 -10.98 1.26
N GLU A 125 -7.53 -10.39 1.75
CA GLU A 125 -6.16 -10.88 1.58
C GLU A 125 -5.81 -11.89 2.68
N GLY A 126 -5.27 -13.05 2.34
CA GLY A 126 -4.70 -14.00 3.32
C GLY A 126 -5.73 -14.86 4.07
N GLU A 127 -5.37 -16.11 4.32
CA GLU A 127 -6.28 -17.07 4.98
C GLU A 127 -6.50 -16.73 6.46
N SER A 128 -5.43 -16.42 7.19
CA SER A 128 -5.53 -16.09 8.62
C SER A 128 -6.38 -14.84 8.89
N ARG A 129 -6.36 -13.87 7.97
CA ARG A 129 -7.23 -12.69 8.06
C ARG A 129 -8.68 -13.03 7.77
N LEU A 130 -8.93 -13.90 6.79
CA LEU A 130 -10.27 -14.35 6.47
C LEU A 130 -10.90 -15.08 7.67
N GLU A 131 -10.16 -16.00 8.29
CA GLU A 131 -10.60 -16.72 9.50
C GLU A 131 -10.99 -15.72 10.61
N ARG A 132 -10.08 -14.80 10.95
CA ARG A 132 -10.35 -13.79 11.97
C ARG A 132 -11.53 -12.86 11.64
N LEU A 133 -11.71 -12.49 10.38
CA LEU A 133 -12.86 -11.68 9.96
C LEU A 133 -14.18 -12.43 10.10
N LYS A 134 -14.21 -13.71 9.74
CA LYS A 134 -15.38 -14.59 9.92
C LYS A 134 -15.72 -14.79 11.41
N GLU A 135 -14.71 -14.92 12.27
CA GLU A 135 -14.91 -14.99 13.72
C GLU A 135 -15.48 -13.69 14.29
N MET A 136 -14.94 -12.53 13.88
CA MET A 136 -15.38 -11.23 14.38
C MET A 136 -16.74 -10.80 13.83
N TYR A 137 -17.08 -11.21 12.61
CA TYR A 137 -18.29 -10.78 11.91
C TYR A 137 -18.95 -11.95 11.16
N PRO A 138 -19.54 -12.92 11.87
CA PRO A 138 -20.07 -14.16 11.28
C PRO A 138 -21.20 -13.94 10.27
N ASP A 139 -21.95 -12.84 10.39
CA ASP A 139 -23.06 -12.49 9.49
C ASP A 139 -22.61 -11.68 8.25
N ARG A 140 -21.31 -11.49 8.05
CA ARG A 140 -20.76 -10.78 6.90
C ARG A 140 -20.27 -11.76 5.83
N HIS A 141 -20.29 -11.31 4.58
CA HIS A 141 -19.83 -12.11 3.47
C HIS A 141 -18.39 -11.74 3.07
N PHE A 142 -17.50 -12.72 3.16
CA PHE A 142 -16.07 -12.57 2.90
C PHE A 142 -15.60 -13.56 1.83
N ILE A 143 -14.80 -13.08 0.88
CA ILE A 143 -14.20 -13.89 -0.19
C ILE A 143 -12.68 -13.81 -0.10
N ASN A 144 -11.99 -14.95 -0.06
CA ASN A 144 -10.53 -14.98 -0.20
C ASN A 144 -10.16 -14.66 -1.65
N SER A 145 -9.76 -13.41 -1.90
CA SER A 145 -9.36 -12.95 -3.22
C SER A 145 -7.84 -12.81 -3.34
N GLY A 146 -7.05 -12.88 -2.27
CA GLY A 146 -5.69 -12.34 -2.33
C GLY A 146 -5.71 -10.82 -2.59
N TYR A 147 -4.60 -10.28 -3.09
CA TYR A 147 -4.37 -8.83 -3.14
C TYR A 147 -4.11 -8.30 -4.56
N ALA A 148 -5.15 -7.72 -5.18
CA ALA A 148 -5.16 -7.31 -6.60
C ALA A 148 -4.04 -6.35 -6.98
N LYS A 149 -3.58 -5.54 -6.01
CA LYS A 149 -2.44 -4.64 -6.20
C LYS A 149 -1.20 -5.39 -6.67
N LEU A 150 -0.98 -6.64 -6.26
CA LEU A 150 0.23 -7.38 -6.62
C LEU A 150 0.11 -8.16 -7.93
N ASP A 151 -1.08 -8.26 -8.52
CA ASP A 151 -1.28 -8.99 -9.78
C ASP A 151 -0.33 -8.52 -10.89
N PRO A 152 -0.07 -7.21 -11.09
CA PRO A 152 0.85 -6.75 -12.13
C PRO A 152 2.27 -7.32 -12.00
N ILE A 153 2.75 -7.50 -10.76
CA ILE A 153 4.06 -8.09 -10.50
C ILE A 153 4.05 -9.58 -10.86
N PHE A 154 3.07 -10.35 -10.39
CA PHE A 154 3.02 -11.80 -10.60
C PHE A 154 2.67 -12.19 -12.05
N ASN A 155 2.01 -11.30 -12.79
CA ASN A 155 1.72 -11.48 -14.21
C ASN A 155 2.79 -10.89 -15.13
N GLU A 156 3.86 -10.29 -14.59
CA GLU A 156 4.92 -9.61 -15.38
C GLU A 156 4.37 -8.52 -16.32
N THR A 157 3.32 -7.83 -15.88
CA THR A 157 2.67 -6.75 -16.65
C THR A 157 2.97 -5.36 -16.10
N GLU A 158 3.60 -5.28 -14.94
CA GLU A 158 4.10 -4.01 -14.40
C GLU A 158 5.24 -3.48 -15.27
N GLN A 159 5.29 -2.16 -15.45
CA GLN A 159 6.32 -1.56 -16.30
C GLN A 159 7.68 -1.62 -15.59
N LEU A 160 8.62 -2.37 -16.16
CA LEU A 160 9.99 -2.37 -15.67
C LEU A 160 10.60 -0.98 -15.84
N ILE A 161 11.09 -0.43 -14.73
CA ILE A 161 11.85 0.82 -14.73
C ILE A 161 13.31 0.50 -15.06
N ASP A 162 13.85 1.20 -16.04
CA ASP A 162 15.29 1.21 -16.29
C ASP A 162 15.98 2.05 -15.20
N LEU A 163 16.89 1.44 -14.44
CA LEU A 163 17.69 2.13 -13.42
C LEU A 163 18.43 3.33 -13.99
N SER A 164 18.94 3.24 -15.22
CA SER A 164 19.65 4.34 -15.87
C SER A 164 18.74 5.54 -16.15
N ALA A 165 17.45 5.30 -16.42
CA ALA A 165 16.45 6.36 -16.58
C ALA A 165 16.15 7.09 -15.25
N LEU A 166 16.45 6.47 -14.11
CA LEU A 166 16.43 7.10 -12.79
C LEU A 166 17.75 7.78 -12.42
N GLY A 167 18.76 7.74 -13.30
CA GLY A 167 20.12 8.19 -13.00
C GLY A 167 20.92 7.24 -12.10
N LEU A 168 20.47 5.98 -11.96
CA LEU A 168 21.08 4.97 -11.12
C LEU A 168 21.95 4.00 -11.94
N ASP A 169 22.89 3.33 -11.25
CA ASP A 169 23.84 2.41 -11.87
C ASP A 169 23.21 1.02 -12.03
N SER A 170 23.04 0.54 -13.27
CA SER A 170 22.40 -0.75 -13.55
C SER A 170 23.15 -1.98 -13.01
N ILE A 171 24.41 -1.83 -12.59
CA ILE A 171 25.26 -2.91 -12.07
C ILE A 171 25.14 -3.01 -10.54
N LYS A 172 24.85 -1.89 -9.87
CA LYS A 172 24.78 -1.86 -8.40
C LYS A 172 23.48 -2.50 -7.89
N PRO A 173 23.53 -3.23 -6.77
CA PRO A 173 22.31 -3.65 -6.11
C PRO A 173 21.50 -2.44 -5.66
N THR A 174 20.19 -2.57 -5.62
CA THR A 174 19.24 -1.47 -5.36
C THR A 174 18.49 -1.67 -4.05
N VAL A 175 18.60 -0.69 -3.16
CA VAL A 175 17.87 -0.61 -1.90
C VAL A 175 16.62 0.25 -2.09
N LEU A 176 15.44 -0.32 -1.85
CA LEU A 176 14.20 0.45 -1.74
C LEU A 176 14.00 0.89 -0.28
N TYR A 177 14.23 2.17 0.00
CA TYR A 177 13.92 2.77 1.29
C TYR A 177 12.49 3.35 1.29
N ALA A 178 11.57 2.68 1.98
CA ALA A 178 10.14 3.04 2.03
C ALA A 178 9.67 3.43 3.45
N PRO A 179 10.15 4.55 4.01
CA PRO A 179 9.82 4.95 5.39
C PRO A 179 8.37 5.42 5.54
N THR A 180 7.84 5.26 6.75
CA THR A 180 6.55 5.87 7.12
C THR A 180 6.75 7.31 7.61
N PHE A 181 5.64 8.04 7.79
CA PHE A 181 5.69 9.44 8.24
C PHE A 181 5.75 9.57 9.78
N PHE A 182 5.18 8.63 10.53
CA PHE A 182 5.22 8.60 11.99
C PHE A 182 4.72 7.26 12.57
N PRO A 183 5.53 6.56 13.39
CA PRO A 183 6.93 6.84 13.73
C PRO A 183 7.86 6.63 12.52
N SER A 184 8.93 7.42 12.38
CA SER A 184 9.78 7.41 11.18
C SER A 184 11.27 7.33 11.50
N SER A 185 12.02 6.56 10.72
CA SER A 185 13.49 6.46 10.79
C SER A 185 14.23 7.55 10.01
N ILE A 186 13.56 8.32 9.15
CA ILE A 186 14.19 9.32 8.25
C ILE A 186 15.14 10.26 9.03
N GLU A 187 14.68 10.75 10.17
CA GLU A 187 15.42 11.73 10.99
C GLU A 187 16.55 11.10 11.80
N CYS A 188 16.59 9.76 11.90
CA CYS A 188 17.63 9.02 12.61
C CYS A 188 18.85 8.70 11.74
N PHE A 189 18.69 8.74 10.41
CA PHE A 189 19.82 8.60 9.49
C PHE A 189 20.61 9.91 9.37
N PRO A 190 21.95 9.85 9.29
CA PRO A 190 22.77 11.05 9.14
C PRO A 190 22.53 11.75 7.79
N PRO A 191 22.82 13.07 7.69
CA PRO A 191 22.72 13.80 6.43
C PRO A 191 23.51 13.17 5.26
N HIS A 192 24.64 12.53 5.57
CA HIS A 192 25.54 11.87 4.60
C HIS A 192 25.29 10.35 4.49
N TRP A 193 24.13 9.85 4.96
CA TRP A 193 23.81 8.42 4.89
C TRP A 193 24.00 7.79 3.50
N PRO A 194 23.59 8.41 2.38
CA PRO A 194 23.82 7.83 1.06
C PRO A 194 25.29 7.54 0.73
N GLU A 195 26.24 8.37 1.21
CA GLU A 195 27.68 8.15 1.00
C GLU A 195 28.16 6.86 1.67
N THR A 196 27.60 6.56 2.84
CA THR A 196 27.92 5.35 3.62
C THR A 196 27.46 4.05 2.95
N LEU A 197 26.66 4.17 1.88
CA LEU A 197 26.13 3.09 1.05
C LEU A 197 26.42 3.36 -0.45
N SER A 198 27.55 3.98 -0.79
CA SER A 198 27.90 4.35 -2.18
C SER A 198 28.04 3.17 -3.15
N ASN A 199 28.19 1.94 -2.63
CA ASN A 199 28.25 0.70 -3.40
C ASN A 199 26.87 0.13 -3.79
N VAL A 200 25.77 0.78 -3.40
CA VAL A 200 24.39 0.40 -3.77
C VAL A 200 23.65 1.61 -4.31
N ASN A 201 22.63 1.38 -5.13
CA ASN A 201 21.63 2.39 -5.44
C ASN A 201 20.63 2.49 -4.29
N ILE A 202 20.06 3.67 -4.07
CA ILE A 202 19.04 3.92 -3.06
C ILE A 202 17.85 4.61 -3.71
N ILE A 203 16.71 3.92 -3.72
CA ILE A 203 15.43 4.50 -4.10
C ILE A 203 14.72 4.92 -2.82
N VAL A 204 14.59 6.23 -2.61
CA VAL A 204 13.92 6.80 -1.44
C VAL A 204 12.46 7.08 -1.82
N LYS A 205 11.54 6.27 -1.31
CA LYS A 205 10.09 6.40 -1.53
C LYS A 205 9.37 6.71 -0.21
N PRO A 206 9.42 7.97 0.27
CA PRO A 206 8.78 8.33 1.52
C PRO A 206 7.27 8.38 1.37
N HIS A 207 6.55 8.13 2.46
CA HIS A 207 5.11 8.32 2.48
C HIS A 207 4.74 9.77 2.07
N PHE A 208 3.69 9.95 1.28
CA PHE A 208 3.30 11.26 0.73
C PHE A 208 3.19 12.37 1.79
N PHE A 209 2.66 12.03 2.97
CA PHE A 209 2.59 12.98 4.09
C PHE A 209 3.93 13.54 4.54
N SER A 210 5.03 12.76 4.47
CA SER A 210 6.38 13.24 4.77
C SER A 210 6.84 14.34 3.81
N LEU A 211 6.33 14.34 2.57
CA LEU A 211 6.65 15.34 1.55
C LEU A 211 5.73 16.57 1.56
N THR A 212 4.50 16.43 2.06
CA THR A 212 3.46 17.47 1.87
C THR A 212 2.93 18.11 3.14
N LYS A 213 2.91 17.42 4.28
CA LYS A 213 2.36 18.02 5.50
C LYS A 213 3.41 18.91 6.18
N PRO A 214 3.11 20.19 6.49
CA PRO A 214 4.08 21.13 7.09
C PRO A 214 4.79 20.62 8.35
N LYS A 215 4.09 19.80 9.16
CA LYS A 215 4.63 19.18 10.37
C LYS A 215 5.79 18.20 10.14
N TYR A 216 6.06 17.78 8.90
CA TYR A 216 7.16 16.85 8.55
C TYR A 216 8.25 17.55 7.70
N LYS A 217 8.39 18.88 7.83
CA LYS A 217 9.39 19.67 7.09
C LYS A 217 10.83 19.14 7.25
N SER A 218 11.21 18.66 8.43
CA SER A 218 12.54 18.06 8.68
C SER A 218 12.76 16.80 7.85
N GLN A 219 11.76 15.91 7.78
CA GLN A 219 11.80 14.71 6.94
C GLN A 219 11.94 15.09 5.46
N LYS A 220 11.13 16.04 4.99
CA LYS A 220 11.21 16.56 3.62
C LYS A 220 12.61 17.08 3.28
N GLN A 221 13.16 17.95 4.14
CA GLN A 221 14.51 18.50 3.95
C GLN A 221 15.59 17.41 3.94
N ARG A 222 15.45 16.37 4.78
CA ARG A 222 16.38 15.24 4.83
C ARG A 222 16.36 14.45 3.51
N VAL A 223 15.18 14.05 3.04
CA VAL A 223 15.07 13.24 1.81
C VAL A 223 15.45 14.04 0.56
N GLU A 224 15.12 15.34 0.50
CA GLU A 224 15.55 16.24 -0.57
C GLU A 224 17.06 16.43 -0.60
N ALA A 225 17.72 16.44 0.56
CA ALA A 225 19.18 16.47 0.63
C ALA A 225 19.79 15.15 0.14
N TRP A 226 19.19 14.01 0.48
CA TRP A 226 19.62 12.71 -0.04
C TRP A 226 19.42 12.56 -1.55
N GLY A 227 18.36 13.16 -2.12
CA GLY A 227 18.13 13.13 -3.57
C GLY A 227 19.17 13.88 -4.41
N ARG A 228 20.20 14.48 -3.79
CA ARG A 228 21.32 15.14 -4.48
C ARG A 228 22.54 14.24 -4.66
N TYR A 229 22.54 13.04 -4.07
CA TYR A 229 23.62 12.07 -4.22
C TYR A 229 23.43 11.26 -5.49
N GLU A 230 24.53 10.93 -6.17
CA GLU A 230 24.51 10.21 -7.45
C GLU A 230 23.89 8.81 -7.36
N ASN A 231 24.00 8.16 -6.20
CA ASN A 231 23.42 6.84 -5.98
C ASN A 231 21.99 6.88 -5.42
N VAL A 232 21.29 8.03 -5.48
CA VAL A 232 19.95 8.20 -4.90
C VAL A 232 18.95 8.66 -5.94
N TYR A 233 17.84 7.92 -6.04
CA TYR A 233 16.61 8.41 -6.66
C TYR A 233 15.59 8.76 -5.58
N LEU A 234 15.17 10.03 -5.53
CA LEU A 234 14.07 10.46 -4.65
C LEU A 234 12.75 10.42 -5.42
N ALA A 235 11.90 9.46 -5.09
CA ALA A 235 10.60 9.32 -5.71
C ALA A 235 9.65 10.47 -5.33
N ASN A 236 8.93 10.98 -6.32
CA ASN A 236 8.05 12.13 -6.18
C ASN A 236 6.57 11.72 -6.08
N ALA A 237 5.65 12.69 -6.21
CA ALA A 237 4.21 12.44 -6.11
C ALA A 237 3.67 11.59 -7.26
N LYS A 238 4.21 11.74 -8.48
CA LYS A 238 3.84 10.94 -9.66
C LYS A 238 4.22 9.47 -9.50
N ASP A 239 5.26 9.20 -8.72
CA ASP A 239 5.73 7.87 -8.40
C ASP A 239 4.87 7.20 -7.30
N PHE A 240 3.56 7.49 -7.20
CA PHE A 240 2.73 7.11 -6.05
C PHE A 240 2.65 5.60 -5.82
N ASP A 241 2.79 4.80 -6.88
CA ASP A 241 2.83 3.36 -6.78
C ASP A 241 4.20 2.86 -6.31
N LEU A 242 4.17 1.88 -5.42
CA LEU A 242 5.37 1.24 -4.87
C LEU A 242 5.85 0.10 -5.78
N LEU A 243 4.95 -0.57 -6.52
CA LEU A 243 5.22 -1.82 -7.24
C LEU A 243 6.38 -1.71 -8.24
N PRO A 244 6.49 -0.66 -9.07
CA PRO A 244 7.61 -0.56 -10.01
C PRO A 244 8.97 -0.56 -9.31
N PHE A 245 9.07 0.11 -8.16
CA PHE A 245 10.30 0.12 -7.36
C PHE A 245 10.55 -1.21 -6.66
N MET A 246 9.49 -1.91 -6.24
CA MET A 246 9.64 -3.24 -5.64
C MET A 246 10.27 -4.22 -6.63
N GLN A 247 9.89 -4.17 -7.92
CA GLN A 247 10.41 -5.08 -8.94
C GLN A 247 11.91 -4.91 -9.22
N ILE A 248 12.43 -3.69 -9.13
CA ILE A 248 13.84 -3.39 -9.41
C ILE A 248 14.74 -3.39 -8.17
N ALA A 249 14.17 -3.49 -6.97
CA ALA A 249 14.93 -3.45 -5.73
C ALA A 249 15.33 -4.86 -5.25
N ASP A 250 16.61 -5.05 -4.94
CA ASP A 250 17.14 -6.30 -4.40
C ASP A 250 16.81 -6.48 -2.92
N ILE A 251 16.58 -5.37 -2.21
CA ILE A 251 16.31 -5.35 -0.77
C ILE A 251 15.44 -4.15 -0.40
N MET A 252 14.56 -4.33 0.59
CA MET A 252 13.80 -3.23 1.18
C MET A 252 14.38 -2.81 2.53
N LEU A 253 14.49 -1.51 2.75
CA LEU A 253 14.66 -0.88 4.05
C LEU A 253 13.36 -0.14 4.39
N SER A 254 12.74 -0.40 5.54
CA SER A 254 11.45 0.23 5.87
C SER A 254 11.25 0.37 7.38
N ASP A 255 10.43 1.35 7.77
CA ASP A 255 9.79 1.37 9.10
C ASP A 255 8.67 0.32 9.18
N ALA A 256 8.01 0.23 10.33
CA ALA A 256 6.82 -0.60 10.53
C ALA A 256 5.65 -0.18 9.61
N SER A 257 5.58 -0.78 8.42
CA SER A 257 4.69 -0.43 7.31
C SER A 257 4.02 -1.66 6.69
N SER A 258 2.84 -1.48 6.09
CA SER A 258 2.21 -2.50 5.25
C SER A 258 3.09 -2.89 4.05
N ALA A 259 3.91 -1.96 3.57
CA ALA A 259 4.86 -2.17 2.48
C ALA A 259 5.83 -3.34 2.73
N ILE A 260 6.16 -3.63 3.99
CA ILE A 260 6.99 -4.80 4.36
C ILE A 260 6.30 -6.11 3.95
N PHE A 261 4.99 -6.24 4.19
CA PHE A 261 4.23 -7.43 3.80
C PHE A 261 4.08 -7.52 2.28
N GLU A 262 3.92 -6.38 1.60
CA GLU A 262 3.85 -6.34 0.14
C GLU A 262 5.17 -6.80 -0.48
N PHE A 263 6.31 -6.32 0.03
CA PHE A 263 7.64 -6.72 -0.45
C PHE A 263 8.03 -8.14 -0.05
N ALA A 264 7.56 -8.64 1.10
CA ALA A 264 7.77 -10.03 1.48
C ALA A 264 7.13 -11.01 0.49
N SER A 265 6.05 -10.60 -0.18
CA SER A 265 5.34 -11.43 -1.16
C SER A 265 6.15 -11.76 -2.42
N ILE A 266 7.14 -10.93 -2.76
CA ILE A 266 8.07 -11.18 -3.86
C ILE A 266 9.37 -11.87 -3.40
N ASP A 267 9.38 -12.35 -2.14
CA ASP A 267 10.42 -13.15 -1.51
C ASP A 267 11.84 -12.53 -1.52
N ARG A 268 11.92 -11.20 -1.36
CA ARG A 268 13.20 -10.47 -1.26
C ARG A 268 13.53 -10.08 0.18
N PRO A 269 14.82 -9.92 0.53
CA PRO A 269 15.23 -9.57 1.89
C PRO A 269 14.71 -8.20 2.32
N ILE A 270 14.46 -8.06 3.62
CA ILE A 270 13.92 -6.84 4.24
C ILE A 270 14.73 -6.52 5.50
N VAL A 271 15.15 -5.27 5.63
CA VAL A 271 15.67 -4.68 6.86
C VAL A 271 14.60 -3.76 7.43
N TRP A 272 14.18 -4.06 8.67
CA TRP A 272 13.21 -3.25 9.39
C TRP A 272 13.92 -2.29 10.34
N CYS A 273 13.66 -1.00 10.18
CA CYS A 273 14.08 0.04 11.12
C CYS A 273 13.17 0.03 12.35
N ASP A 274 13.69 -0.45 13.48
CA ASP A 274 13.05 -0.30 14.80
C ASP A 274 13.73 0.79 15.63
N PHE A 275 13.96 1.93 14.97
CA PHE A 275 14.51 3.13 15.57
C PHE A 275 13.86 4.33 14.92
N PHE A 276 13.31 5.19 15.76
CA PHE A 276 12.47 6.28 15.29
C PHE A 276 12.77 7.55 16.07
N HIS A 277 12.64 8.68 15.37
CA HIS A 277 12.62 9.96 16.05
C HIS A 277 11.27 10.09 16.77
N THR A 278 11.29 9.98 18.10
CA THR A 278 10.09 10.05 18.93
C THR A 278 9.84 11.48 19.38
N ARG A 279 8.57 11.87 19.42
CA ARG A 279 8.16 13.13 20.03
C ARG A 279 8.15 12.98 21.55
N TRP A 280 8.35 14.07 22.29
CA TRP A 280 8.27 14.08 23.76
C TRP A 280 7.03 13.36 24.32
N ASN A 281 5.87 13.51 23.67
CA ASN A 281 4.59 12.87 24.07
C ASN A 281 4.50 11.37 23.77
N TYR A 282 5.54 10.78 23.20
CA TYR A 282 5.73 9.35 22.89
C TYR A 282 7.04 8.81 23.50
N SER A 283 7.74 9.60 24.31
CA SER A 283 8.96 9.21 25.03
C SER A 283 8.72 9.16 26.56
N GLY A 284 9.61 8.50 27.29
CA GLY A 284 9.54 8.42 28.76
C GLY A 284 8.24 7.78 29.26
N LEU A 285 7.53 8.46 30.18
CA LEU A 285 6.27 7.99 30.77
C LEU A 285 5.14 7.74 29.76
N PHE A 286 5.23 8.29 28.53
CA PHE A 286 4.23 8.12 27.48
C PHE A 286 4.58 7.06 26.42
N ASN A 287 5.68 6.30 26.60
CA ASN A 287 6.13 5.27 25.67
C ASN A 287 5.08 4.18 25.40
N PHE A 288 4.13 3.96 26.32
CA PHE A 288 3.01 3.04 26.11
C PHE A 288 2.19 3.35 24.84
N ARG A 289 2.13 4.63 24.42
CA ARG A 289 1.43 5.05 23.19
C ARG A 289 2.16 4.59 21.92
N LEU A 290 3.49 4.55 21.96
CA LEU A 290 4.31 4.02 20.88
C LEU A 290 4.20 2.50 20.85
N LYS A 291 4.32 1.84 22.02
CA LYS A 291 4.16 0.38 22.15
C LYS A 291 2.81 -0.09 21.61
N LYS A 292 1.69 0.53 22.00
CA LYS A 292 0.35 0.18 21.47
C LYS A 292 0.24 0.30 19.95
N ARG A 293 1.02 1.16 19.30
CA ARG A 293 1.02 1.33 17.83
C ARG A 293 1.87 0.28 17.10
N LEU A 294 2.88 -0.29 17.77
CA LEU A 294 3.83 -1.25 17.18
C LEU A 294 3.51 -2.71 17.59
N ASP A 295 3.03 -2.93 18.82
CA ASP A 295 2.85 -4.25 19.46
C ASP A 295 2.22 -5.34 18.57
N PRO A 296 1.09 -5.12 17.88
CA PRO A 296 0.49 -6.20 17.09
C PRO A 296 1.33 -6.61 15.87
N ASP A 297 2.24 -5.73 15.42
CA ASP A 297 2.98 -5.92 14.18
C ASP A 297 4.43 -6.43 14.41
N ILE A 298 5.01 -6.19 15.60
CA ILE A 298 6.41 -6.52 15.91
C ILE A 298 6.72 -8.01 15.71
N ALA A 299 5.83 -8.90 16.17
CA ALA A 299 6.08 -10.34 16.12
C ALA A 299 6.15 -10.87 14.67
N LEU A 300 5.33 -10.31 13.78
CA LEU A 300 5.32 -10.69 12.36
C LEU A 300 6.50 -10.06 11.63
N PHE A 301 6.83 -8.79 11.90
CA PHE A 301 8.01 -8.15 11.29
C PHE A 301 9.32 -8.88 11.62
N ASN A 302 9.52 -9.30 12.88
CA ASN A 302 10.72 -10.06 13.26
C ASN A 302 10.87 -11.40 12.52
N GLN A 303 9.78 -11.99 12.02
CA GLN A 303 9.83 -13.27 11.30
C GLN A 303 10.25 -13.11 9.84
N ILE A 304 9.94 -11.97 9.21
CA ILE A 304 10.17 -11.71 7.77
C ILE A 304 11.27 -10.72 7.46
N SER A 305 11.84 -10.06 8.48
CA SER A 305 12.83 -9.00 8.32
C SER A 305 13.95 -9.08 9.36
N HIS A 306 15.10 -8.52 9.00
CA HIS A 306 16.20 -8.30 9.94
C HIS A 306 15.99 -6.96 10.65
N ARG A 307 15.88 -7.01 11.98
CA ARG A 307 15.61 -5.83 12.80
C ARG A 307 16.90 -5.02 13.03
N ALA A 308 16.91 -3.80 12.54
CA ALA A 308 17.93 -2.79 12.85
C ALA A 308 17.47 -1.91 14.02
N SER A 309 18.35 -1.66 14.97
CA SER A 309 18.12 -0.79 16.13
C SER A 309 18.73 0.61 15.98
N ASN A 310 19.50 0.85 14.91
CA ASN A 310 20.06 2.14 14.54
C ASN A 310 20.53 2.15 13.07
N ALA A 311 20.89 3.32 12.56
CA ALA A 311 21.32 3.52 11.17
C ALA A 311 22.56 2.69 10.78
N PHE A 312 23.54 2.55 11.69
CA PHE A 312 24.75 1.77 11.43
C PHE A 312 24.42 0.28 11.26
N GLN A 313 23.62 -0.26 12.16
CA GLN A 313 23.16 -1.64 12.07
C GLN A 313 22.31 -1.87 10.82
N ALA A 314 21.48 -0.90 10.42
CA ALA A 314 20.71 -0.99 9.18
C ALA A 314 21.62 -1.16 7.95
N ASN A 315 22.69 -0.36 7.84
CA ASN A 315 23.66 -0.49 6.75
C ASN A 315 24.38 -1.85 6.74
N MET A 316 24.80 -2.32 7.92
CA MET A 316 25.43 -3.65 8.06
C MET A 316 24.48 -4.77 7.59
N LEU A 317 23.23 -4.75 8.07
CA LEU A 317 22.22 -5.74 7.71
C LEU A 317 21.88 -5.70 6.23
N ILE A 318 21.87 -4.53 5.58
CA ILE A 318 21.69 -4.43 4.13
C ILE A 318 22.75 -5.26 3.40
N VAL A 319 24.02 -5.07 3.75
CA VAL A 319 25.15 -5.77 3.12
C VAL A 319 25.10 -7.28 3.40
N GLU A 320 24.72 -7.68 4.60
CA GLU A 320 24.57 -9.10 4.98
C GLU A 320 23.42 -9.77 4.24
N CYS A 321 22.24 -9.13 4.21
CA CYS A 321 21.06 -9.61 3.50
C CYS A 321 21.30 -9.76 2.00
N LEU A 322 22.03 -8.83 1.37
CA LEU A 322 22.39 -8.93 -0.05
C LEU A 322 23.29 -10.14 -0.34
N LYS A 323 24.09 -10.61 0.64
CA LYS A 323 24.89 -11.84 0.52
C LYS A 323 24.08 -13.10 0.78
N GLN A 324 23.02 -13.01 1.59
CA GLN A 324 22.19 -14.14 2.01
C GLN A 324 20.68 -13.84 1.82
N PRO A 325 20.21 -13.57 0.59
CA PRO A 325 18.84 -13.09 0.36
C PRO A 325 17.76 -14.10 0.79
N MET A 326 18.12 -15.38 0.89
CA MET A 326 17.21 -16.49 1.17
C MET A 326 17.05 -16.83 2.66
N GLU A 327 17.81 -16.19 3.57
CA GLU A 327 17.85 -16.56 5.00
C GLU A 327 16.45 -16.65 5.64
N LEU A 328 15.57 -15.68 5.36
CA LEU A 328 14.20 -15.64 5.88
C LEU A 328 13.13 -16.04 4.85
N SER A 329 13.49 -16.63 3.71
CA SER A 329 12.54 -16.93 2.61
C SER A 329 11.39 -17.85 3.05
N VAL A 330 11.67 -18.88 3.86
CA VAL A 330 10.63 -19.79 4.38
C VAL A 330 9.58 -19.02 5.19
N ASN A 331 10.02 -18.11 6.06
CA ASN A 331 9.11 -17.29 6.86
C ASN A 331 8.36 -16.27 6.02
N ARG A 332 9.03 -15.63 5.05
CA ARG A 332 8.38 -14.70 4.11
C ARG A 332 7.27 -15.38 3.33
N LYS A 333 7.48 -16.59 2.81
CA LYS A 333 6.45 -17.37 2.09
C LYS A 333 5.27 -17.72 2.99
N LYS A 334 5.56 -18.22 4.20
CA LYS A 334 4.52 -18.56 5.18
C LYS A 334 3.65 -17.33 5.51
N ILE A 335 4.28 -16.22 5.90
CA ILE A 335 3.56 -15.00 6.28
C ILE A 335 2.87 -14.36 5.08
N THR A 336 3.42 -14.49 3.88
CA THR A 336 2.73 -14.08 2.64
C THR A 336 1.41 -14.83 2.48
N GLN A 337 1.39 -16.16 2.65
CA GLN A 337 0.13 -16.93 2.58
C GLN A 337 -0.88 -16.49 3.66
N GLU A 338 -0.42 -16.22 4.88
CA GLU A 338 -1.27 -15.81 6.01
C GLU A 338 -1.82 -14.38 5.86
N MET A 339 -1.03 -13.45 5.33
CA MET A 339 -1.29 -12.00 5.38
C MET A 339 -1.55 -11.35 4.02
N VAL A 340 -0.96 -11.84 2.94
CA VAL A 340 -1.15 -11.32 1.57
C VAL A 340 -2.12 -12.23 0.80
N GLY A 341 -2.08 -13.54 1.08
CA GLY A 341 -2.91 -14.55 0.46
C GLY A 341 -2.31 -15.10 -0.82
N ILE A 342 -3.19 -15.47 -1.75
CA ILE A 342 -2.84 -16.12 -3.01
C ILE A 342 -2.06 -15.13 -3.89
N THR A 343 -0.87 -15.53 -4.34
CA THR A 343 0.06 -14.73 -5.17
C THR A 343 0.23 -15.35 -6.56
N ASP A 344 -0.88 -15.73 -7.20
CA ASP A 344 -0.93 -16.38 -8.51
C ASP A 344 -1.22 -15.40 -9.66
N GLY A 345 -1.34 -14.10 -9.36
CA GLY A 345 -1.71 -13.06 -10.33
C GLY A 345 -3.18 -13.08 -10.76
N GLN A 346 -4.04 -13.88 -10.12
CA GLN A 346 -5.44 -14.08 -10.50
C GLN A 346 -6.44 -13.36 -9.58
N CYS A 347 -5.99 -12.48 -8.67
CA CYS A 347 -6.89 -11.80 -7.75
C CYS A 347 -7.96 -10.99 -8.50
N SER A 348 -7.54 -10.23 -9.50
CA SER A 348 -8.41 -9.39 -10.33
C SER A 348 -9.44 -10.20 -11.10
N ASN A 349 -9.06 -11.39 -11.59
CA ASN A 349 -9.98 -12.31 -12.26
C ASN A 349 -11.02 -12.85 -11.28
N ARG A 350 -10.60 -13.30 -10.09
CA ARG A 350 -11.51 -13.80 -9.04
C ARG A 350 -12.49 -12.72 -8.57
N ILE A 351 -12.04 -11.48 -8.42
CA ILE A 351 -12.92 -10.34 -8.07
C ILE A 351 -13.88 -10.03 -9.23
N ALA A 352 -13.38 -9.93 -10.47
CA ALA A 352 -14.21 -9.60 -11.63
C ALA A 352 -15.27 -10.67 -11.90
N GLU A 353 -14.92 -11.95 -11.76
CA GLU A 353 -15.85 -13.07 -11.87
C GLU A 353 -16.96 -12.98 -10.81
N TYR A 354 -16.62 -12.68 -9.55
CA TYR A 354 -17.62 -12.48 -8.51
C TYR A 354 -18.55 -11.30 -8.86
N LEU A 355 -18.01 -10.15 -9.24
CA LEU A 355 -18.82 -8.95 -9.51
C LEU A 355 -19.71 -9.08 -10.77
N THR A 356 -19.43 -10.03 -11.66
CA THR A 356 -20.20 -10.26 -12.91
C THR A 356 -21.21 -11.39 -12.82
N THR A 357 -21.10 -12.27 -11.82
CA THR A 357 -21.96 -13.46 -11.67
C THR A 357 -23.01 -13.33 -10.58
N GLN A 358 -22.87 -12.36 -9.68
CA GLN A 358 -23.83 -12.08 -8.61
C GLN A 358 -24.80 -10.99 -9.03
#